data_AF-A0A7Y0B6U3-F1
#
_entry.id   AF-A0A7Y0B6U3-F1
#
_cell.length_a   1.000
_cell.length_b   1.000
_cell.length_c   1.000
_cell.angle_alpha   90.00
_cell.angle_beta   90.00
_cell.angle_gamma   90.00
#
_symmetry.space_group_name_H-M   'P 1'
#
loop_
_entity.id
_entity.type
_entity.pdbx_description
1 polymer ?
#
loop_
_entity_poly.entity_id
_entity_poly.type
_entity_poly.pdbx_seq_one_letter_code
_entity_poly.pdbx_strand_id
1 'polypeptide(L)'
;MTFTMSPPLALALLLAVTVSVAFLAGRLPNHQAYGLYAIAVGFDALHSVLYGRHSWALASTLLASALTVAWWRGGGRLTIRRDLRREPRR
;
A
#
# COMPACT_ATOMS: atom_id res chain seq x y z
N MET A 1 -12.75 2.12 28.68
CA MET A 1 -13.12 1.69 27.31
C MET A 1 -11.85 1.24 26.59
N THR A 2 -11.69 -0.05 26.35
CA THR A 2 -10.59 -0.61 25.54
C THR A 2 -10.99 -0.54 24.07
N PHE A 3 -10.29 0.30 23.29
CA PHE A 3 -10.46 0.33 21.83
C PHE A 3 -9.76 -0.89 21.24
N THR A 4 -10.51 -1.94 20.94
CA THR A 4 -9.98 -3.10 20.20
C THR A 4 -9.95 -2.75 18.72
N MET A 5 -8.76 -2.38 18.23
CA MET A 5 -8.53 -2.13 16.82
C MET A 5 -8.45 -3.48 16.09
N SER A 6 -9.12 -3.59 14.95
CA SER A 6 -9.05 -4.81 14.15
C SER A 6 -7.63 -5.00 13.59
N PRO A 7 -7.15 -6.25 13.45
CA PRO A 7 -5.82 -6.52 12.90
C PRO A 7 -5.52 -5.83 11.55
N PRO A 8 -6.43 -5.83 10.54
CA PRO A 8 -6.14 -5.17 9.26
C PRO A 8 -6.01 -3.65 9.40
N LEU A 9 -6.84 -3.02 10.26
CA LEU A 9 -6.78 -1.58 10.49
C LEU A 9 -5.50 -1.17 11.22
N ALA A 10 -5.09 -1.94 12.23
CA ALA A 10 -3.85 -1.70 12.95
C ALA A 10 -2.63 -1.78 12.01
N LEU A 11 -2.60 -2.77 11.11
CA LEU A 11 -1.53 -2.93 10.13
C LEU A 11 -1.51 -1.78 9.11
N ALA A 12 -2.68 -1.36 8.61
CA ALA A 12 -2.82 -0.24 7.69
C ALA A 12 -2.25 1.06 8.29
N LEU A 13 -2.58 1.35 9.54
CA LEU A 13 -2.10 2.55 10.23
C LEU A 13 -0.60 2.49 10.50
N LEU A 14 -0.08 1.35 10.96
CA LEU A 14 1.35 1.17 11.19
C LEU A 14 2.15 1.40 9.89
N LEU A 15 1.68 0.82 8.78
CA LEU A 15 2.27 1.03 7.45
C LEU A 15 2.22 2.51 7.05
N ALA A 16 1.05 3.15 7.15
CA ALA A 16 0.88 4.55 6.77
C ALA A 16 1.82 5.49 7.56
N VAL A 17 1.93 5.29 8.88
CA VAL A 17 2.83 6.08 9.74
C VAL A 17 4.28 5.82 9.37
N THR A 18 4.69 4.56 9.24
CA THR A 18 6.08 4.19 8.91
C THR A 18 6.49 4.77 7.55
N VAL A 19 5.62 4.68 6.54
CA VAL A 19 5.84 5.24 5.20
C VAL A 19 5.95 6.75 5.25
N SER A 20 5.05 7.42 6.00
CA SER A 20 5.09 8.88 6.18
C SER A 20 6.41 9.33 6.79
N VAL A 21 6.86 8.68 7.87
CA VAL A 21 8.11 8.99 8.55
C VAL A 21 9.31 8.74 7.63
N ALA A 22 9.36 7.59 6.95
CA ALA A 22 10.46 7.27 6.04
C ALA A 22 10.53 8.22 4.83
N PHE A 23 9.38 8.63 4.31
CA PHE A 23 9.26 9.61 3.23
C PHE A 23 9.74 11.00 3.67
N LEU A 24 9.25 11.50 4.81
CA LEU A 24 9.65 12.80 5.36
C LEU A 24 11.12 12.83 5.76
N ALA A 25 11.68 11.71 6.20
CA ALA A 25 13.10 11.57 6.48
C ALA A 25 13.98 11.49 5.20
N GLY A 26 13.38 11.55 4.01
CA GLY A 26 14.10 11.46 2.73
C GLY A 26 14.68 10.07 2.44
N ARG A 27 14.30 9.05 3.20
CA ARG A 27 14.83 7.67 3.08
C ARG A 27 14.04 6.81 2.11
N LEU A 28 12.87 7.28 1.66
CA LEU A 28 11.98 6.52 0.80
C LEU A 28 11.67 7.31 -0.49
N PRO A 29 12.03 6.78 -1.67
CA PRO A 29 11.68 7.41 -2.94
C PRO A 29 10.16 7.49 -3.13
N ASN A 30 9.67 8.59 -3.72
CA ASN A 30 8.23 8.85 -3.91
C ASN A 30 7.49 7.67 -4.54
N HIS A 31 8.09 7.02 -5.54
CA HIS A 31 7.46 5.88 -6.19
C HIS A 31 7.24 4.70 -5.23
N GLN A 32 8.22 4.36 -4.38
CA GLN A 32 8.09 3.29 -3.38
C GLN A 32 7.06 3.64 -2.32
N ALA A 33 6.98 4.92 -1.92
CA ALA A 33 5.96 5.39 -1.01
C ALA A 33 4.54 5.14 -1.56
N TYR A 34 4.29 5.40 -2.84
CA TYR A 34 2.98 5.10 -3.46
C TYR A 34 2.63 3.61 -3.38
N GLY A 35 3.61 2.72 -3.58
CA GLY A 35 3.39 1.26 -3.48
C GLY A 35 3.01 0.83 -2.06
N LEU A 36 3.71 1.34 -1.05
CA LEU A 36 3.42 1.03 0.34
C LEU A 36 2.09 1.65 0.81
N TYR A 37 1.76 2.86 0.34
CA TYR A 37 0.44 3.45 0.57
C TYR A 37 -0.68 2.65 -0.10
N ALA A 38 -0.46 2.11 -1.32
CA ALA A 38 -1.45 1.25 -1.97
C ALA A 38 -1.77 0.02 -1.13
N ILE A 39 -0.76 -0.58 -0.49
CA ILE A 39 -0.93 -1.72 0.43
C ILE A 39 -1.71 -1.29 1.68
N ALA A 40 -1.34 -0.17 2.31
CA ALA A 40 -2.05 0.34 3.49
C ALA A 40 -3.53 0.62 3.21
N VAL A 41 -3.83 1.24 2.06
CA VAL A 41 -5.21 1.50 1.63
C VAL A 41 -5.94 0.19 1.27
N GLY A 42 -5.25 -0.82 0.75
CA GLY A 42 -5.81 -2.15 0.54
C GLY A 42 -6.26 -2.83 1.83
N PHE A 43 -5.49 -2.70 2.91
CA PHE A 43 -5.89 -3.20 4.24
C PHE A 43 -7.09 -2.44 4.81
N ASP A 44 -7.18 -1.12 4.59
CA ASP A 44 -8.37 -0.33 4.95
C ASP A 44 -9.61 -0.72 4.13
N ALA A 45 -9.45 -1.04 2.85
CA ALA A 45 -10.53 -1.55 2.01
C ALA A 45 -11.04 -2.90 2.54
N LEU A 46 -10.12 -3.84 2.85
CA LEU A 46 -10.46 -5.13 3.45
C LEU A 46 -11.17 -4.96 4.79
N HIS A 47 -10.67 -4.07 5.65
CA HIS A 47 -11.34 -3.71 6.89
C HIS A 47 -12.75 -3.18 6.63
N SER A 48 -12.92 -2.28 5.66
CA SER A 48 -14.24 -1.73 5.33
C SER A 48 -15.22 -2.78 4.81
N VAL A 49 -14.76 -3.80 4.07
CA VAL A 49 -15.60 -4.95 3.69
C VAL A 49 -16.01 -5.76 4.92
N LEU A 50 -15.07 -6.10 5.82
CA LEU A 50 -15.34 -6.90 7.01
C LEU A 50 -16.38 -6.27 7.95
N TYR A 51 -16.49 -4.94 7.96
CA TYR A 51 -17.45 -4.19 8.77
C TYR A 51 -18.65 -3.66 7.97
N GLY A 52 -18.89 -4.17 6.76
CA GLY A 52 -20.10 -3.86 5.97
C GLY A 52 -20.12 -2.49 5.29
N ARG A 53 -19.01 -1.76 5.28
CA ARG A 53 -18.87 -0.41 4.68
C ARG A 53 -18.40 -0.48 3.23
N HIS A 54 -19.25 -1.03 2.37
CA HIS A 54 -18.92 -1.36 0.98
C HIS A 54 -18.58 -0.14 0.10
N SER A 55 -19.24 1.00 0.31
CA SER A 55 -18.93 2.25 -0.41
C SER A 55 -17.51 2.75 -0.09
N TRP A 56 -17.10 2.66 1.18
CA TRP A 56 -15.74 2.96 1.61
C TRP A 56 -14.73 1.97 1.04
N ALA A 57 -15.06 0.67 1.03
CA ALA A 57 -14.21 -0.33 0.43
C ALA A 57 -13.94 -0.02 -1.06
N LEU A 58 -14.97 0.33 -1.82
CA LEU A 58 -14.83 0.72 -3.23
C LEU A 58 -13.94 1.96 -3.40
N ALA A 59 -14.17 3.01 -2.61
CA ALA A 59 -13.34 4.21 -2.64
C ALA A 59 -11.87 3.91 -2.33
N SER A 60 -11.60 3.11 -1.28
CA SER A 60 -10.26 2.68 -0.91
C SER A 60 -9.63 1.81 -2.01
N THR A 61 -10.37 0.89 -2.65
CA THR A 61 -9.85 0.10 -3.78
C THR A 61 -9.49 0.96 -4.99
N LEU A 62 -10.30 1.97 -5.33
CA LEU A 62 -9.99 2.90 -6.42
C LEU A 62 -8.73 3.72 -6.12
N LEU A 63 -8.59 4.20 -4.88
CA LEU A 63 -7.41 4.93 -4.44
C LEU A 63 -6.15 4.04 -4.46
N ALA A 64 -6.24 2.81 -3.94
CA ALA A 64 -5.15 1.84 -3.97
C ALA A 64 -4.72 1.52 -5.42
N SER A 65 -5.68 1.43 -6.34
CA SER A 65 -5.43 1.21 -7.76
C SER A 65 -4.68 2.39 -8.40
N ALA A 66 -5.11 3.63 -8.11
CA ALA A 66 -4.42 4.84 -8.59
C ALA A 66 -2.98 4.93 -8.07
N LEU A 67 -2.76 4.63 -6.78
CA LEU A 67 -1.44 4.59 -6.16
C LEU A 67 -0.56 3.49 -6.76
N THR A 68 -1.13 2.32 -7.05
CA THR A 68 -0.42 1.21 -7.72
C THR A 68 0.04 1.63 -9.12
N VAL A 69 -0.80 2.35 -9.88
CA VAL A 69 -0.41 2.89 -11.20
C VAL A 69 0.72 3.91 -11.06
N ALA A 70 0.66 4.80 -10.06
CA ALA A 70 1.72 5.77 -9.79
C ALA A 70 3.05 5.09 -9.43
N TRP A 71 3.02 4.07 -8.57
CA TRP A 71 4.18 3.22 -8.24
C TRP A 71 4.74 2.53 -9.49
N TRP A 72 3.86 1.94 -10.31
CA TRP A 72 4.25 1.22 -11.53
C TRP A 72 4.96 2.12 -12.54
N ARG A 73 4.45 3.35 -12.74
CA ARG A 73 5.02 4.35 -13.64
C ARG A 73 6.30 4.99 -13.07
N GLY A 74 6.41 5.15 -11.76
CA GLY A 74 7.54 5.82 -11.09
C GLY A 74 8.81 4.99 -10.93
N GLY A 75 8.82 3.70 -11.31
CA GLY A 75 10.02 2.86 -11.24
C GLY A 75 9.76 1.38 -10.93
N GLY A 76 8.59 1.02 -10.40
CA GLY A 76 8.26 -0.37 -10.04
C GLY A 76 8.41 -1.36 -11.20
N ARG A 77 8.04 -0.92 -12.42
CA ARG A 77 8.18 -1.72 -13.65
C ARG A 77 9.64 -2.05 -14.00
N LEU A 78 10.60 -1.15 -13.73
CA LEU A 78 12.00 -1.35 -14.08
C LEU A 78 12.69 -2.31 -13.12
N THR A 79 12.39 -2.20 -11.81
CA THR A 79 12.90 -3.11 -10.78
C THR A 79 12.39 -4.54 -11.02
N ILE A 80 11.08 -4.71 -11.22
CA ILE A 80 10.48 -6.02 -11.52
C ILE A 80 11.03 -6.61 -12.82
N ARG A 81 11.20 -5.81 -13.88
CA ARG A 81 11.80 -6.30 -15.13
C ARG A 81 13.26 -6.71 -14.98
N ARG A 82 14.02 -6.08 -14.09
CA ARG A 82 15.40 -6.46 -13.79
C ARG A 82 15.44 -7.74 -12.97
N ASP A 83 14.55 -7.88 -11.99
CA ASP A 83 14.48 -9.08 -11.14
C ASP A 83 13.95 -10.30 -11.91
N LEU A 84 12.91 -10.14 -12.73
CA LEU A 84 12.40 -11.19 -13.63
C LEU A 84 13.43 -11.60 -14.71
N ARG A 85 14.35 -10.72 -15.10
CA ARG A 85 15.47 -11.07 -16.00
C ARG A 85 16.63 -11.75 -15.27
N ARG A 86 16.67 -11.64 -13.94
CA ARG A 86 17.69 -12.25 -13.08
C ARG A 86 17.30 -13.62 -12.56
N GLU A 87 16.06 -14.06 -12.74
CA GLU A 87 15.73 -15.48 -12.61
C GLU A 87 16.52 -16.26 -13.66
N PRO A 88 17.52 -17.06 -13.25
CA PRO A 88 18.13 -18.00 -14.15
C PRO A 88 17.10 -19.11 -14.36
N ARG A 89 16.83 -19.45 -15.63
CA ARG A 89 16.16 -20.70 -16.02
C ARG A 89 16.62 -21.83 -15.09
N ARG A 90 15.73 -22.26 -14.19
CA ARG A 90 15.82 -23.54 -13.51
C ARG A 90 14.69 -24.40 -14.02
#